data_AF-A0A7S1IFS9-F1
#
_entry.id   AF-A0A7S1IFS9-F1
#
_cell.length_a   1.000
_cell.length_b   1.000
_cell.length_c   1.000
_cell.angle_alpha   90.00
_cell.angle_beta   90.00
_cell.angle_gamma   90.00
#
_symmetry.space_group_name_H-M   'P 1'
#
loop_
_entity.id
_entity.type
_entity.pdbx_description
1 polymer ?
#
loop_
_entity_poly.entity_id
_entity_poly.type
_entity_poly.pdbx_seq_one_letter_code
_entity_poly.pdbx_strand_id
1 'polypeptide(L)'
;GAQALAALKDAPKLHTLHLDLNGNGVKDAGAQALAALKDAPNLHTLHLDLSSNGVSDAGAQALAALKDAPKLHTLHLDLSSNGVSDAGAQALAALKDAPK
;
A
#
# COMPACT_ATOMS: atom_id res chain seq x y z
N GLY A 1 -1.47 14.90 -0.57
CA GLY A 1 -0.56 14.02 0.22
C GLY A 1 -1.21 12.66 0.44
N ALA A 2 -0.44 11.63 0.78
CA ALA A 2 -0.91 10.24 0.94
C ALA A 2 -2.15 10.08 1.84
N GLN A 3 -2.30 10.94 2.86
CA GLN A 3 -3.48 10.98 3.73
C GLN A 3 -4.78 11.29 2.98
N ALA A 4 -4.75 12.19 2.00
CA ALA A 4 -5.94 12.51 1.21
C ALA A 4 -6.30 11.35 0.24
N LEU A 5 -5.30 10.59 -0.19
CA LEU A 5 -5.51 9.42 -1.06
C LEU A 5 -6.14 8.25 -0.30
N ALA A 6 -5.95 8.15 1.01
CA ALA A 6 -6.59 7.15 1.84
C ALA A 6 -8.13 7.25 1.82
N ALA A 7 -8.68 8.45 1.61
CA ALA A 7 -10.13 8.68 1.51
C ALA A 7 -10.76 8.00 0.28
N LEU A 8 -9.94 7.59 -0.70
CA LEU A 8 -10.41 6.83 -1.86
C LEU A 8 -10.99 5.46 -1.48
N LYS A 9 -10.71 4.95 -0.27
CA LYS A 9 -11.32 3.72 0.23
C LYS A 9 -12.85 3.77 0.25
N ASP A 10 -13.43 4.95 0.44
CA ASP A 10 -14.89 5.14 0.51
C ASP A 10 -15.53 5.33 -0.87
N ALA A 11 -14.75 5.35 -1.95
CA ALA A 11 -15.26 5.57 -3.30
C ALA A 11 -15.95 4.29 -3.84
N PRO A 12 -17.29 4.29 -4.01
CA PRO A 12 -18.04 3.07 -4.29
C PRO A 12 -17.78 2.47 -5.67
N LYS A 13 -17.22 3.25 -6.60
CA LYS A 13 -16.91 2.83 -7.97
C LYS A 13 -15.41 2.63 -8.22
N LEU A 14 -14.59 2.67 -7.18
CA LEU A 14 -13.15 2.50 -7.32
C LEU A 14 -12.80 1.02 -7.43
N HIS A 15 -12.57 0.57 -8.67
CA HIS A 15 -12.16 -0.80 -8.97
C HIS A 15 -10.65 -0.92 -9.17
N THR A 16 -10.05 0.13 -9.72
CA THR A 16 -8.63 0.18 -10.03
C THR A 16 -8.08 1.50 -9.53
N LEU A 17 -6.95 1.43 -8.84
CA LEU A 17 -6.22 2.61 -8.38
C LEU A 17 -4.74 2.46 -8.74
N HIS A 18 -4.22 3.45 -9.45
CA HIS A 18 -2.79 3.59 -9.73
C HIS A 18 -2.32 4.89 -9.10
N LEU A 19 -1.39 4.79 -8.16
CA LEU A 19 -0.70 5.93 -7.57
C LEU A 19 0.80 5.81 -7.83
N ASP A 20 1.32 6.75 -8.62
CA ASP A 20 2.74 7.02 -8.68
C ASP A 20 3.05 8.11 -7.65
N LEU A 21 3.78 7.73 -6.61
CA LEU A 21 4.21 8.62 -5.53
C LEU A 21 5.72 8.63 -5.40
N ASN A 22 6.49 8.23 -6.43
CA ASN A 22 7.95 8.25 -6.39
C ASN A 22 8.48 9.60 -5.86
N GLY A 23 9.37 9.56 -4.86
CA GLY A 23 10.05 10.77 -4.39
C GLY A 23 9.17 11.81 -3.67
N ASN A 24 7.94 11.46 -3.27
CA ASN A 24 7.00 12.43 -2.68
C ASN A 24 7.07 12.56 -1.14
N GLY A 25 8.06 11.94 -0.50
CA GLY A 25 8.23 12.00 0.96
C GLY A 25 7.05 11.41 1.73
N VAL A 26 6.45 10.32 1.22
CA VAL A 26 5.32 9.61 1.84
C VAL A 26 5.65 9.17 3.28
N LYS A 27 6.86 8.65 3.52
CA LYS A 27 7.33 8.13 4.82
C LYS A 27 6.39 7.07 5.41
N ASP A 28 6.65 6.64 6.64
CA ASP A 28 5.82 5.64 7.33
C ASP A 28 4.39 6.11 7.57
N ALA A 29 4.21 7.38 7.94
CA ALA A 29 2.87 7.94 8.19
C ALA A 29 1.99 7.92 6.93
N GLY A 30 2.57 8.21 5.76
CA GLY A 30 1.86 8.12 4.49
C GLY A 30 1.59 6.67 4.07
N ALA A 31 2.54 5.76 4.29
CA ALA A 31 2.34 4.32 4.06
C ALA A 31 1.20 3.77 4.92
N GLN A 32 1.14 4.16 6.21
CA GLN A 32 0.05 3.82 7.12
C GLN A 32 -1.29 4.36 6.63
N ALA A 33 -1.33 5.58 6.09
CA ALA A 33 -2.55 6.13 5.51
C ALA A 33 -2.99 5.33 4.28
N LEU A 34 -2.08 4.99 3.38
CA LEU A 34 -2.37 4.19 2.18
C LEU A 34 -2.85 2.77 2.54
N ALA A 35 -2.38 2.19 3.65
CA ALA A 35 -2.86 0.90 4.13
C ALA A 35 -4.38 0.87 4.43
N ALA A 36 -5.02 2.03 4.65
CA ALA A 36 -6.47 2.12 4.81
C ALA A 36 -7.25 1.73 3.54
N LEU A 37 -6.60 1.66 2.37
CA LEU A 37 -7.19 1.14 1.14
C LEU A 37 -7.62 -0.33 1.25
N LYS A 38 -7.17 -1.06 2.29
CA LYS A 38 -7.70 -2.38 2.61
C LYS A 38 -9.21 -2.37 2.89
N ASP A 39 -9.76 -1.25 3.35
CA ASP A 39 -11.20 -1.12 3.63
C ASP A 39 -12.01 -0.82 2.35
N ALA A 40 -11.37 -0.67 1.19
CA ALA A 40 -12.05 -0.32 -0.05
C ALA A 40 -12.90 -1.50 -0.57
N PRO A 41 -14.25 -1.39 -0.58
CA PRO A 41 -15.13 -2.54 -0.74
C PRO A 41 -15.14 -3.13 -2.16
N ASN A 42 -14.67 -2.36 -3.16
CA ASN A 42 -14.68 -2.73 -4.57
C ASN A 42 -13.30 -2.63 -5.24
N LEU A 43 -12.23 -2.39 -4.48
CA LEU A 43 -10.89 -2.24 -5.05
C LEU A 43 -10.35 -3.61 -5.44
N HIS A 44 -10.15 -3.80 -6.74
CA HIS A 44 -9.72 -5.04 -7.36
C HIS A 44 -8.25 -5.02 -7.73
N THR A 45 -7.76 -3.86 -8.17
CA THR A 45 -6.38 -3.65 -8.61
C THR A 45 -5.80 -2.40 -7.95
N LEU A 46 -4.66 -2.57 -7.30
CA LEU A 46 -3.92 -1.49 -6.67
C LEU A 46 -2.46 -1.50 -7.17
N HIS A 47 -2.04 -0.39 -7.76
CA HIS A 47 -0.65 -0.14 -8.13
C HIS A 47 -0.13 1.04 -7.32
N LEU A 48 0.88 0.79 -6.50
CA LEU A 48 1.54 1.79 -5.66
C LEU A 48 3.03 1.82 -6.01
N ASP A 49 3.47 2.92 -6.63
CA ASP A 49 4.90 3.24 -6.67
C ASP A 49 5.21 4.16 -5.49
N LEU A 50 5.89 3.59 -4.48
CA LEU A 50 6.38 4.30 -3.30
C LEU A 50 7.90 4.38 -3.30
N SER A 51 8.56 4.25 -4.45
CA SER A 51 10.01 4.30 -4.52
C SER A 51 10.57 5.66 -4.06
N SER A 52 11.74 5.66 -3.42
CA SER A 52 12.41 6.87 -2.92
C SER A 52 11.58 7.74 -1.96
N ASN A 53 10.80 7.15 -1.04
CA ASN A 53 9.89 7.88 -0.15
C ASN A 53 10.27 7.90 1.34
N GLY A 54 11.38 7.27 1.72
CA GLY A 54 11.79 7.13 3.12
C GLY A 54 10.84 6.26 3.95
N VAL A 55 10.21 5.27 3.33
CA VAL A 55 9.44 4.21 4.01
C VAL A 55 10.43 3.30 4.74
N SER A 56 10.18 2.99 6.01
CA SER A 56 10.94 2.04 6.81
C SER A 56 10.19 0.71 6.96
N ASP A 57 10.74 -0.20 7.76
CA ASP A 57 10.05 -1.43 8.17
C ASP A 57 8.68 -1.17 8.80
N ALA A 58 8.51 -0.06 9.53
CA ALA A 58 7.23 0.29 10.14
C ALA A 58 6.15 0.59 9.07
N GLY A 59 6.51 1.35 8.04
CA GLY A 59 5.62 1.61 6.92
C GLY A 59 5.35 0.36 6.08
N ALA A 60 6.35 -0.49 5.85
CA ALA A 60 6.18 -1.79 5.19
C ALA A 60 5.21 -2.71 5.95
N GLN A 61 5.36 -2.79 7.28
CA GLN A 61 4.45 -3.55 8.15
C GLN A 61 3.03 -3.01 8.10
N ALA A 62 2.84 -1.69 8.02
CA ALA A 62 1.52 -1.10 7.84
C ALA A 62 0.90 -1.50 6.49
N LEU A 63 1.66 -1.42 5.40
CA LEU A 63 1.22 -1.80 4.04
C LEU A 63 0.87 -3.30 3.94
N ALA A 64 1.47 -4.16 4.76
CA ALA A 64 1.11 -5.59 4.80
C ALA A 64 -0.37 -5.83 5.15
N ALA A 65 -1.07 -4.87 5.77
CA ALA A 65 -2.51 -4.94 6.03
C ALA A 65 -3.37 -4.94 4.76
N LEU A 66 -2.81 -4.60 3.59
CA LEU A 66 -3.51 -4.71 2.30
C LEU A 66 -3.91 -6.15 1.95
N LYS A 67 -3.33 -7.17 2.61
CA LYS A 67 -3.78 -8.57 2.49
C LYS A 67 -5.22 -8.79 2.97
N ASP A 68 -5.72 -7.90 3.84
CA ASP A 68 -7.07 -7.99 4.40
C ASP A 68 -8.12 -7.33 3.47
N ALA A 69 -7.69 -6.83 2.31
CA ALA A 69 -8.58 -6.16 1.37
C ALA A 69 -9.54 -7.17 0.71
N PRO A 70 -10.86 -7.02 0.86
CA PRO A 70 -11.82 -8.10 0.62
C PRO A 70 -11.97 -8.52 -0.84
N LYS A 71 -11.59 -7.66 -1.79
CA LYS A 71 -11.69 -7.93 -3.24
C LYS A 71 -10.41 -7.65 -4.01
N LEU A 72 -9.29 -7.39 -3.33
CA LEU A 72 -8.04 -7.03 -3.98
C LEU A 72 -7.36 -8.30 -4.52
N HIS A 73 -7.42 -8.49 -5.83
CA HIS A 73 -6.80 -9.64 -6.49
C HIS A 73 -5.43 -9.31 -7.12
N THR A 74 -5.17 -8.03 -7.37
CA THR A 74 -3.91 -7.56 -7.98
C THR A 74 -3.34 -6.41 -7.19
N LEU A 75 -2.17 -6.64 -6.59
CA LEU A 75 -1.36 -5.64 -5.93
C LEU A 75 0.01 -5.58 -6.59
N HIS A 76 0.40 -4.38 -7.01
CA HIS A 76 1.77 -4.03 -7.34
C HIS A 76 2.26 -2.97 -6.36
N LEU A 77 3.39 -3.24 -5.71
CA LEU A 77 3.98 -2.36 -4.70
C LEU A 77 5.47 -2.24 -4.97
N ASP A 78 5.91 -1.05 -5.37
CA ASP A 78 7.33 -0.71 -5.49
C ASP A 78 7.77 0.08 -4.25
N LEU A 79 8.77 -0.44 -3.56
CA LEU A 79 9.41 0.17 -2.39
C LEU A 79 10.92 0.37 -2.61
N SER A 80 11.39 0.37 -3.85
CA SER A 80 12.80 0.60 -4.18
C SER A 80 13.31 1.94 -3.62
N SER A 81 14.60 2.01 -3.28
CA SER A 81 15.22 3.20 -2.69
C SER A 81 14.53 3.71 -1.41
N ASN A 82 14.00 2.80 -0.58
CA ASN A 82 13.50 3.08 0.76
C ASN A 82 14.37 2.39 1.84
N GLY A 83 14.02 2.60 3.11
CA GLY A 83 14.71 2.01 4.27
C GLY A 83 14.07 0.71 4.76
N VAL A 84 13.57 -0.13 3.84
CA VAL A 84 12.96 -1.43 4.18
C VAL A 84 14.06 -2.49 4.26
N SER A 85 14.17 -3.13 5.42
CA SER A 85 15.10 -4.22 5.70
C SER A 85 14.44 -5.59 5.51
N ASP A 86 15.17 -6.66 5.83
CA ASP A 86 14.64 -8.02 5.84
C ASP A 86 13.40 -8.17 6.73
N ALA A 87 13.31 -7.43 7.84
CA ALA A 87 12.15 -7.47 8.73
C ALA A 87 10.88 -6.92 8.05
N GLY A 88 10.99 -5.77 7.38
CA GLY A 88 9.89 -5.21 6.60
C GLY A 88 9.53 -6.08 5.40
N ALA A 89 10.52 -6.67 4.73
CA ALA A 89 10.29 -7.62 3.63
C ALA A 89 9.55 -8.88 4.10
N GLN A 90 9.88 -9.42 5.28
CA GLN A 90 9.14 -10.52 5.90
C GLN A 90 7.69 -10.16 6.20
N ALA A 91 7.43 -8.94 6.69
CA ALA A 91 6.05 -8.48 6.90
C ALA A 91 5.26 -8.43 5.58
N LEU A 92 5.88 -7.93 4.51
CA LEU A 92 5.28 -7.86 3.18
C LEU A 92 5.10 -9.24 2.52
N ALA A 93 5.85 -10.27 2.93
CA ALA A 93 5.69 -11.62 2.40
C ALA A 93 4.26 -12.17 2.61
N ALA A 94 3.59 -11.76 3.70
CA ALA A 94 2.20 -12.12 3.97
C ALA A 94 1.20 -11.60 2.93
N LEU A 95 1.57 -10.64 2.07
CA LEU A 95 0.74 -10.18 0.95
C LEU A 95 0.61 -11.26 -0.14
N LYS A 96 1.54 -12.21 -0.21
CA LYS A 96 1.48 -13.33 -1.18
C LYS A 96 0.46 -14.39 -0.78
N ASP A 97 0.11 -14.46 0.50
CA ASP A 97 -0.83 -15.43 1.06
C ASP A 97 -2.28 -14.89 1.10
N ALA A 98 -2.50 -13.65 0.63
CA ALA A 98 -3.84 -13.07 0.53
C ALA A 98 -4.68 -13.89 -0.49
N PRO A 99 -5.91 -14.31 -0.14
CA PRO A 99 -6.76 -15.05 -1.06
C PRO A 99 -7.03 -14.19 -2.30
N LYS A 100 -6.70 -14.72 -3.48
CA LYS A 100 -6.94 -14.08 -4.78
C LYS A 100 -8.40 -14.21 -5.22
#